data_AF-A0A024B5N6-F1
#
_entry.id   AF-A0A024B5N6-F1
#
_cell.length_a   1.000
_cell.length_b   1.000
_cell.length_c   1.000
_cell.angle_alpha   90.00
_cell.angle_beta   90.00
_cell.angle_gamma   90.00
#
_symmetry.space_group_name_H-M   'P 1'
#
loop_
_entity.id
_entity.type
_entity.pdbx_description
1 polymer ?
#
loop_
_entity_poly.entity_id
_entity_poly.type
_entity_poly.pdbx_seq_one_letter_code
_entity_poly.pdbx_strand_id
1 'polypeptide(L)'
;IVHTQGWVHCHTPAIDASGIVKAVMDDLFEYFGSHKLPAQVRIALACCLNMCGAVHCSDIAICGVHRTPPKVMHDKLKNLCEIPTTIGSCPTGAIRPHPDKSIKSVVVNEPRCMYCGNCY
;
A
#
# COMPACT_ATOMS: atom_id res chain seq x y z
N ILE A 1 11.55 2.43 -15.46
CA ILE A 1 10.87 2.65 -14.16
C ILE A 1 10.78 1.29 -13.46
N VAL A 2 11.35 1.14 -12.26
CA VAL A 2 11.16 -0.09 -11.47
C VAL A 2 9.73 -0.08 -10.93
N HIS A 3 8.94 -1.13 -11.12
CA HIS A 3 7.56 -1.15 -10.65
C HIS A 3 7.09 -2.50 -10.10
N THR A 4 5.91 -2.50 -9.50
CA THR A 4 5.28 -3.63 -8.79
C THR A 4 4.16 -4.26 -9.61
N GLN A 5 3.42 -5.20 -9.02
CA GLN A 5 2.35 -5.96 -9.68
C GLN A 5 1.07 -5.15 -9.96
N GLY A 6 0.68 -4.21 -9.08
CA GLY A 6 -0.57 -3.47 -9.25
C GLY A 6 -1.82 -4.36 -9.29
N TRP A 7 -2.84 -3.94 -10.05
CA TRP A 7 -4.12 -4.64 -10.17
C TRP A 7 -4.04 -5.92 -10.99
N VAL A 8 -2.94 -6.14 -11.71
CA VAL A 8 -2.72 -7.35 -12.51
C VAL A 8 -2.65 -8.60 -11.63
N HIS A 9 -2.17 -8.49 -10.39
CA HIS A 9 -1.97 -9.67 -9.55
C HIS A 9 -2.03 -9.45 -8.03
N CYS A 10 -1.74 -8.26 -7.52
CA CYS A 10 -1.66 -8.06 -6.07
C CYS A 10 -3.06 -7.98 -5.45
N HIS A 11 -3.19 -8.41 -4.19
CA HIS A 11 -4.44 -8.29 -3.41
C HIS A 11 -4.42 -7.11 -2.41
N THR A 12 -3.28 -6.44 -2.23
CA THR A 12 -3.17 -5.19 -1.44
C THR A 12 -2.90 -3.91 -2.26
N PRO A 13 -3.19 -3.81 -3.58
CA PRO A 13 -2.86 -2.61 -4.34
C PRO A 13 -3.84 -1.48 -4.02
N ALA A 14 -3.33 -0.28 -3.80
CA ALA A 14 -4.12 0.95 -3.78
C ALA A 14 -4.29 1.54 -5.20
N ILE A 15 -3.35 1.27 -6.10
CA ILE A 15 -3.32 1.74 -7.49
C ILE A 15 -2.79 0.65 -8.43
N ASP A 16 -3.03 0.79 -9.73
CA ASP A 16 -2.35 -0.03 -10.73
C ASP A 16 -0.87 0.33 -10.87
N ALA A 17 -0.06 -0.60 -11.35
CA ALA A 17 1.34 -0.37 -11.65
C ALA A 17 1.58 -0.20 -13.16
N SER A 18 1.19 -1.18 -13.97
CA SER A 18 1.51 -1.24 -15.40
C SER A 18 0.96 -0.03 -16.18
N GLY A 19 -0.29 0.35 -15.93
CA GLY A 19 -0.94 1.48 -16.60
C GLY A 19 -0.27 2.82 -16.29
N ILE A 20 0.06 3.07 -15.02
CA ILE A 20 0.72 4.33 -14.60
C ILE A 20 2.13 4.39 -15.17
N VAL A 21 2.89 3.29 -15.10
CA VAL A 21 4.25 3.23 -15.66
C VAL A 21 4.21 3.48 -17.17
N LYS A 22 3.26 2.88 -17.89
CA LYS A 22 3.08 3.12 -19.31
C LYS A 22 2.82 4.60 -19.60
N ALA A 23 1.88 5.22 -18.90
CA ALA A 23 1.55 6.63 -19.09
C ALA A 23 2.77 7.55 -18.81
N VAL A 24 3.51 7.31 -17.74
CA VAL A 24 4.70 8.11 -17.39
C VAL A 24 5.85 7.88 -18.38
N MET A 25 6.06 6.64 -18.83
CA MET A 25 7.10 6.35 -19.82
C MET A 25 6.80 6.95 -21.19
N ASP A 26 5.53 7.05 -21.58
CA ASP A 26 5.13 7.69 -22.83
C ASP A 26 5.38 9.21 -22.80
N ASP A 27 5.04 9.87 -21.69
CA ASP A 27 5.26 11.31 -21.52
C ASP A 27 6.75 11.67 -21.43
N LEU A 28 7.56 10.81 -20.81
CA LEU A 28 9.00 11.02 -20.63
C LEU A 28 9.88 10.38 -21.72
N PHE A 29 9.28 9.86 -22.79
CA PHE A 29 10.01 9.09 -23.81
C PHE A 29 11.15 9.89 -24.45
N GLU A 30 10.98 11.21 -24.65
CA GLU A 30 12.03 12.06 -25.22
C GLU A 30 13.31 12.13 -24.35
N TYR A 31 13.19 11.95 -23.03
CA TYR A 31 14.34 11.94 -22.13
C TYR A 31 15.07 10.61 -22.14
N PHE A 32 14.37 9.50 -22.39
CA PHE A 32 14.91 8.14 -22.28
C PHE A 32 16.08 7.90 -23.24
N GLY A 33 16.02 8.45 -24.46
CA GLY A 33 17.07 8.34 -25.48
C GLY A 33 18.06 9.51 -25.48
N SER A 34 18.01 10.41 -24.49
CA SER A 34 18.82 11.64 -24.47
C SER A 34 19.61 11.81 -23.17
N HIS A 35 20.56 12.74 -23.17
CA HIS A 35 21.35 13.13 -21.98
C HIS A 35 21.15 14.61 -21.62
N LYS A 36 19.89 15.08 -21.66
CA LYS A 36 19.54 16.49 -21.37
C LYS A 36 19.54 16.83 -19.86
N LEU A 37 19.53 15.82 -18.99
CA LEU A 37 19.44 16.01 -17.53
C LEU A 37 20.83 16.06 -16.89
N PRO A 38 21.02 16.79 -15.77
CA PRO A 38 22.31 16.88 -15.08
C PRO A 38 22.85 15.54 -14.57
N ALA A 39 21.97 14.58 -14.30
CA ALA A 39 22.29 13.22 -13.89
C ALA A 39 21.17 12.26 -14.33
N GLN A 40 21.45 10.95 -14.27
CA GLN A 40 20.44 9.93 -14.54
C GLN A 40 19.35 9.94 -13.46
N VAL A 41 18.11 10.20 -13.86
CA VAL A 41 16.95 10.16 -12.96
C VAL A 41 16.39 8.74 -12.89
N ARG A 42 16.23 8.23 -11.68
CA ARG A 42 15.60 6.93 -11.40
C ARG A 42 14.20 7.16 -10.86
N ILE A 43 13.22 6.66 -11.61
CA ILE A 43 11.80 6.67 -11.22
C ILE A 43 11.38 5.26 -10.83
N ALA A 44 10.67 5.12 -9.71
CA ALA A 44 10.06 3.87 -9.28
C ALA A 44 8.61 4.02 -8.86
N LEU A 45 7.85 2.93 -8.96
CA LEU A 45 6.44 2.87 -8.58
C LEU A 45 6.12 1.66 -7.70
N ALA A 46 5.39 1.87 -6.62
CA ALA A 46 4.81 0.83 -5.78
C ALA A 46 3.29 1.00 -5.68
N CYS A 47 2.56 -0.10 -5.84
CA CYS A 47 1.11 -0.09 -5.78
C CYS A 47 0.55 0.06 -4.36
N CYS A 48 1.37 -0.14 -3.32
CA CYS A 48 1.03 0.09 -1.91
C CYS A 48 2.28 0.39 -1.09
N LEU A 49 2.07 0.69 0.20
CA LEU A 49 3.12 1.08 1.16
C LEU A 49 4.08 -0.04 1.55
N ASN A 50 3.86 -1.28 1.09
CA ASN A 50 4.87 -2.35 1.20
C ASN A 50 6.10 -2.07 0.34
N MET A 51 5.99 -1.16 -0.64
CA MET A 51 7.11 -0.67 -1.44
C MET A 51 8.01 -1.79 -1.99
N CYS A 52 7.40 -2.80 -2.65
CA CYS A 52 8.08 -4.00 -3.19
C CYS A 52 9.05 -3.67 -4.35
N GLY A 53 10.09 -2.87 -4.10
CA GLY A 53 11.02 -2.35 -5.09
C GLY A 53 11.81 -1.17 -4.55
N ALA A 54 12.02 -0.15 -5.39
CA ALA A 54 12.95 0.95 -5.11
C ALA A 54 12.27 2.28 -4.71
N VAL A 55 10.97 2.29 -4.38
CA VAL A 55 10.22 3.53 -4.08
C VAL A 55 10.84 4.32 -2.91
N HIS A 56 11.38 3.64 -1.91
CA HIS A 56 12.01 4.29 -0.74
C HIS A 56 13.40 4.90 -1.03
N CYS A 57 13.97 4.66 -2.21
CA CYS A 57 15.35 5.06 -2.56
C CYS A 57 15.50 5.55 -4.02
N SER A 58 14.41 6.02 -4.64
CA SER A 58 14.42 6.58 -5.99
C SER A 58 14.41 8.11 -5.98
N ASP A 59 14.93 8.73 -7.03
CA ASP A 59 14.92 10.20 -7.19
C ASP A 59 13.49 10.73 -7.27
N ILE A 60 12.61 9.99 -7.95
CA ILE A 60 11.17 10.25 -8.02
C ILE A 60 10.43 8.94 -7.73
N ALA A 61 9.48 9.00 -6.81
CA ALA A 61 8.74 7.83 -6.36
C ALA A 61 7.23 8.04 -6.48
N ILE A 62 6.54 7.06 -7.06
CA ILE A 62 5.08 7.01 -7.13
C ILE A 62 4.61 5.91 -6.18
N CYS A 63 3.82 6.25 -5.18
CA CYS A 63 3.37 5.30 -4.16
C CYS A 63 1.85 5.34 -4.00
N GLY A 64 1.21 4.18 -4.14
CA GLY A 64 -0.21 4.00 -3.86
C GLY A 64 -0.49 4.03 -2.35
N VAL A 65 -1.47 4.84 -1.96
CA VAL A 65 -1.85 5.01 -0.55
C VAL A 65 -3.37 4.94 -0.42
N HIS A 66 -3.86 4.13 0.52
CA HIS A 66 -5.27 4.13 0.89
C HIS A 66 -5.60 5.39 1.70
N ARG A 67 -6.87 5.83 1.68
CA ARG A 67 -7.32 7.01 2.45
C ARG A 67 -8.55 6.73 3.31
N THR A 68 -8.88 5.46 3.50
CA THR A 68 -10.05 5.00 4.24
C THR A 68 -9.63 3.91 5.22
N PRO A 69 -10.13 3.92 6.47
CA PRO A 69 -9.92 2.82 7.41
C PRO A 69 -10.44 1.49 6.86
N PRO A 70 -9.87 0.35 7.27
CA PRO A 70 -10.35 -0.96 6.84
C PRO A 70 -11.74 -1.24 7.41
N LYS A 71 -12.63 -1.80 6.59
CA LYS A 71 -13.94 -2.28 7.02
C LYS A 71 -13.80 -3.66 7.67
N VAL A 72 -14.15 -3.77 8.94
CA VAL A 72 -14.04 -5.04 9.69
C VAL A 72 -15.21 -5.96 9.33
N MET A 73 -14.89 -7.18 8.87
CA MET A 73 -15.87 -8.26 8.68
C MET A 73 -15.96 -9.12 9.95
N HIS A 74 -16.75 -8.67 10.92
CA HIS A 74 -16.82 -9.29 12.25
C HIS A 74 -17.23 -10.77 12.24
N ASP A 75 -18.05 -11.18 11.27
CA ASP A 75 -18.55 -12.54 11.08
C ASP A 75 -17.45 -13.53 10.65
N LYS A 76 -16.50 -13.06 9.82
CA LYS A 76 -15.44 -13.89 9.25
C LYS A 76 -14.11 -13.81 9.99
N LEU A 77 -13.84 -12.69 10.67
CA LEU A 77 -12.52 -12.40 11.24
C LEU A 77 -12.00 -13.53 12.15
N LYS A 78 -12.86 -14.07 13.02
CA LYS A 78 -12.48 -15.16 13.95
C LYS A 78 -12.04 -16.45 13.25
N ASN A 79 -12.46 -16.67 12.00
CA ASN A 79 -12.19 -17.89 11.25
C ASN A 79 -11.01 -17.72 10.27
N LEU A 80 -10.70 -16.48 9.88
CA LEU A 80 -9.67 -16.18 8.88
C LEU A 80 -8.40 -15.58 9.48
N CYS A 81 -8.49 -14.95 10.66
CA CYS A 81 -7.41 -14.16 11.22
C CYS A 81 -7.07 -14.60 12.66
N GLU A 82 -5.79 -14.55 12.99
CA GLU A 82 -5.32 -14.60 14.37
C GLU A 82 -5.41 -13.20 14.98
N ILE A 83 -6.40 -12.96 15.85
CA ILE A 83 -6.66 -11.63 16.45
C ILE A 83 -5.40 -10.95 17.02
N PRO A 84 -4.52 -11.65 17.78
CA PRO A 84 -3.31 -11.01 18.32
C PRO A 84 -2.36 -10.49 17.23
N THR A 85 -2.20 -11.22 16.12
CA THR A 85 -1.31 -10.80 15.03
C THR A 85 -1.92 -9.65 14.24
N THR A 86 -3.25 -9.67 14.01
CA THR A 86 -3.97 -8.54 13.40
C THR A 86 -3.79 -7.27 14.23
N ILE A 87 -3.91 -7.35 15.56
CA ILE A 87 -3.68 -6.20 16.45
C ILE A 87 -2.20 -5.75 16.39
N GLY A 88 -1.26 -6.70 16.47
CA GLY A 88 0.17 -6.44 16.45
C GLY A 88 0.69 -5.89 15.11
N SER A 89 -0.02 -6.12 14.01
CA SER A 89 0.31 -5.58 12.68
C SER A 89 0.19 -4.06 12.59
N CYS A 90 -0.51 -3.41 13.53
CA CYS A 90 -0.81 -1.99 13.47
C CYS A 90 0.33 -1.15 14.07
N PRO A 91 1.06 -0.37 13.26
CA PRO A 91 2.21 0.41 13.76
C PRO A 91 1.81 1.57 14.68
N THR A 92 0.57 2.05 14.59
CA THR A 92 0.06 3.15 15.41
C THR A 92 -0.81 2.69 16.59
N GLY A 93 -0.99 1.37 16.78
CA GLY A 93 -1.87 0.83 17.82
C GLY A 93 -3.34 1.26 17.67
N ALA A 94 -3.80 1.45 16.44
CA ALA A 94 -5.19 1.84 16.15
C ALA A 94 -6.20 0.69 16.33
N ILE A 95 -5.74 -0.56 16.29
CA ILE A 95 -6.58 -1.75 16.37
C ILE A 95 -6.60 -2.26 17.81
N ARG A 96 -7.80 -2.58 18.32
CA ARG A 96 -7.98 -3.17 19.66
C ARG A 96 -9.05 -4.27 19.62
N PRO A 97 -9.09 -5.18 20.62
CA PRO A 97 -10.16 -6.16 20.71
C PRO A 97 -11.54 -5.49 20.75
N HIS A 98 -12.54 -6.19 20.23
CA HIS A 98 -13.92 -5.70 20.28
C HIS A 98 -14.36 -5.51 21.75
N PRO A 99 -15.03 -4.39 22.10
CA PRO A 99 -15.42 -4.11 23.49
C PRO A 99 -16.43 -5.14 24.03
N ASP A 100 -17.32 -5.64 23.17
CA ASP A 100 -18.18 -6.77 23.48
C ASP A 100 -17.41 -8.09 23.38
N LYS A 101 -17.25 -8.78 24.51
CA LYS A 101 -16.54 -10.06 24.64
C LYS A 101 -17.24 -11.22 23.94
N SER A 102 -18.53 -11.12 23.65
CA SER A 102 -19.27 -12.13 22.87
C SER A 102 -18.86 -12.12 21.39
N ILE A 103 -18.39 -10.97 20.90
CA ILE A 103 -17.95 -10.77 19.53
C ILE A 103 -16.43 -10.98 19.46
N LYS A 104 -16.01 -12.15 18.97
CA LYS A 104 -14.59 -12.45 18.71
C LYS A 104 -14.08 -11.68 17.49
N SER A 105 -13.85 -10.38 17.65
CA SER A 105 -13.40 -9.49 16.57
C SER A 105 -12.54 -8.33 17.10
N VAL A 106 -12.25 -7.36 16.24
CA VAL A 106 -11.50 -6.12 16.56
C VAL A 106 -12.31 -4.88 16.18
N VAL A 107 -11.92 -3.73 16.74
CA VAL A 107 -12.39 -2.41 16.31
C VAL A 107 -11.19 -1.51 15.99
N VAL A 108 -11.39 -0.59 15.05
CA VAL A 108 -10.36 0.33 14.57
C VAL A 108 -10.64 1.74 15.09
N ASN A 109 -9.64 2.38 15.69
CA ASN A 109 -9.66 3.79 16.03
C ASN A 109 -9.27 4.61 14.80
N GLU A 110 -10.27 5.07 14.04
CA GLU A 110 -10.04 5.78 12.77
C GLU A 110 -9.11 6.98 12.87
N PRO A 111 -9.23 7.89 13.87
CA PRO A 111 -8.28 8.98 14.08
C PRO A 111 -6.82 8.57 14.25
N ARG A 112 -6.54 7.32 14.66
CA ARG A 112 -5.17 6.79 14.80
C ARG A 112 -4.71 5.98 13.59
N CYS A 113 -5.61 5.65 12.67
CA CYS A 113 -5.28 4.86 11.49
C CYS A 113 -4.56 5.72 10.45
N MET A 114 -3.42 5.23 9.94
CA MET A 114 -2.67 5.89 8.87
C MET A 114 -2.78 5.14 7.52
N TYR A 115 -3.79 4.29 7.37
CA TYR A 115 -4.14 3.63 6.11
C TYR A 115 -3.04 2.78 5.46
N CYS A 116 -2.11 2.23 6.28
CA CYS A 116 -0.99 1.45 5.77
C CYS A 116 -1.37 0.11 5.11
N GLY A 117 -2.60 -0.39 5.33
CA GLY A 117 -3.08 -1.64 4.74
C GLY A 117 -2.52 -2.93 5.36
N ASN A 118 -1.56 -2.86 6.28
CA ASN A 118 -0.86 -4.04 6.83
C ASN A 118 -1.75 -5.03 7.61
N CYS A 119 -2.94 -4.60 8.04
CA CYS A 119 -3.88 -5.41 8.80
C CYS A 119 -4.95 -6.12 7.95
N TYR A 120 -4.94 -5.88 6.63
CA TYR A 120 -5.85 -6.50 5.69
C TYR A 120 -5.53 -7.97 5.45
#